data_AF-A0A259FLJ4-F1
#
_entry.id   AF-A0A259FLJ4-F1
#
_cell.length_a   1.000
_cell.length_b   1.000
_cell.length_c   1.000
_cell.angle_alpha   90.00
_cell.angle_beta   90.00
_cell.angle_gamma   90.00
#
_symmetry.space_group_name_H-M   'P 1'
#
loop_
_entity.id
_entity.type
_entity.pdbx_description
1 polymer ?
#
loop_
_entity_poly.entity_id
_entity_poly.type
_entity_poly.pdbx_seq_one_letter_code
_entity_poly.pdbx_strand_id
1 'polypeptide(L)' 'MNAHRTHDTPDIVIAATLWLMHRYQQTGCGKLARMIEQHLAWMQDRAASPRLAEACQRLSYEWRAVAAADIRPVLH' A
#
# COMPACT_ATOMS: atom_id res chain seq x y z
N MET A 1 4.37 33.49 -9.52
CA MET A 1 3.78 32.95 -8.28
C MET A 1 4.18 31.49 -8.18
N ASN A 2 5.10 31.16 -7.27
CA ASN A 2 5.60 29.80 -7.10
C ASN A 2 4.50 28.95 -6.46
N ALA A 3 3.94 28.03 -7.25
CA ALA A 3 3.05 27.00 -6.74
C ALA A 3 3.87 26.09 -5.81
N HIS A 4 3.85 26.37 -4.52
CA HIS A 4 4.25 25.42 -3.50
C HIS A 4 3.32 24.21 -3.66
N ARG A 5 3.74 23.24 -4.47
CA ARG A 5 3.15 21.90 -4.52
C ARG A 5 3.34 21.33 -3.12
N THR A 6 2.39 21.59 -2.23
CA THR A 6 2.09 20.68 -1.13
C THR A 6 1.88 19.34 -1.81
N HIS A 7 2.88 18.49 -1.76
CA HIS A 7 2.76 17.12 -2.22
C HIS A 7 1.61 16.56 -1.38
N ASP A 8 0.42 16.45 -1.98
CA ASP A 8 -0.80 16.12 -1.28
C ASP A 8 -0.50 14.87 -0.46
N THR A 9 -0.72 14.93 0.86
CA THR A 9 -0.53 13.81 1.80
C THR A 9 -0.99 12.46 1.21
N PRO A 10 -2.09 12.38 0.43
CA PRO A 10 -2.44 11.19 -0.38
C PRO A 10 -1.32 10.59 -1.24
N ASP A 11 -0.60 11.37 -2.05
CA ASP A 11 0.46 10.86 -2.94
C ASP A 11 1.61 10.24 -2.14
N ILE A 12 1.99 10.87 -1.03
CA ILE A 12 3.05 10.36 -0.15
C ILE A 12 2.65 9.00 0.43
N VAL A 13 1.40 8.89 0.92
CA VAL A 13 0.91 7.65 1.53
C VAL A 13 0.78 6.53 0.49
N ILE A 14 0.34 6.85 -0.74
CA ILE A 14 0.28 5.90 -1.86
C ILE A 14 1.69 5.40 -2.20
N ALA A 15 2.64 6.30 -2.39
CA ALA A 15 4.03 5.95 -2.72
C ALA A 15 4.70 5.12 -1.60
N ALA A 16 4.47 5.49 -0.34
CA ALA A 16 4.97 4.74 0.81
C ALA A 16 4.39 3.31 0.86
N THR A 17 3.11 3.17 0.58
CA THR A 17 2.44 1.85 0.57
C THR A 17 2.99 0.96 -0.55
N LEU A 18 3.19 1.50 -1.75
CA LEU A 18 3.83 0.79 -2.86
C LEU A 18 5.25 0.34 -2.51
N TRP A 19 6.05 1.21 -1.91
CA TRP A 19 7.40 0.87 -1.50
C TRP A 19 7.41 -0.25 -0.46
N LEU A 20 6.49 -0.22 0.51
CA LEU A 20 6.37 -1.27 1.52
C LEU A 20 6.00 -2.62 0.90
N MET A 21 5.06 -2.66 -0.05
CA MET A 21 4.70 -3.89 -0.77
C MET A 21 5.88 -4.47 -1.54
N HIS A 22 6.60 -3.63 -2.28
CA HIS A 22 7.80 -4.05 -3.01
C HIS A 22 8.90 -4.57 -2.06
N ARG A 23 9.05 -3.93 -0.90
CA ARG A 23 10.01 -4.38 0.13
C ARG A 23 9.57 -5.68 0.79
N TYR A 24 8.27 -5.89 1.00
CA TYR A 24 7.72 -7.14 1.51
C TYR A 24 8.04 -8.30 0.57
N GLN A 25 7.79 -8.14 -0.73
CA GLN A 25 8.07 -9.17 -1.74
C GLN A 25 9.54 -9.65 -1.76
N GLN A 26 10.48 -8.78 -1.40
CA GLN A 26 11.90 -9.13 -1.32
C GLN A 26 12.31 -9.80 -0.02
N THR A 27 11.55 -9.61 1.06
CA THR A 27 11.99 -9.97 2.42
C THR A 27 11.09 -10.98 3.12
N GLY A 28 9.82 -11.12 2.70
CA GLY A 28 8.81 -11.93 3.39
C GLY A 28 8.54 -11.48 4.82
N CYS A 29 8.91 -10.24 5.19
CA CYS A 29 8.90 -9.84 6.59
C CYS A 29 7.47 -9.58 7.10
N GLY A 30 6.99 -10.39 8.04
CA GLY A 30 5.66 -10.23 8.63
C GLY A 30 5.40 -8.87 9.31
N LYS A 31 6.45 -8.16 9.75
CA LYS A 31 6.31 -6.79 10.27
C LYS A 31 5.90 -5.82 9.16
N LEU A 32 6.44 -5.98 7.95
CA LEU A 32 6.08 -5.16 6.80
C LEU A 32 4.65 -5.48 6.36
N ALA A 33 4.24 -6.75 6.34
CA ALA A 33 2.86 -7.14 6.08
C ALA A 33 1.88 -6.38 6.97
N ARG A 34 2.12 -6.40 8.29
CA ARG A 34 1.28 -5.70 9.26
C ARG A 34 1.31 -4.17 9.07
N MET A 35 2.44 -3.59 8.64
CA MET A 35 2.52 -2.15 8.33
C MET A 35 1.69 -1.78 7.10
N ILE A 36 1.72 -2.63 6.06
CA ILE A 36 0.95 -2.45 4.83
C ILE A 36 -0.55 -2.49 5.16
N GLU A 37 -1.00 -3.49 5.93
CA GLU A 37 -2.40 -3.60 6.35
C GLU A 37 -2.88 -2.37 7.14
N GLN A 38 -2.05 -1.86 8.06
CA GLN A 38 -2.37 -0.64 8.82
C GLN A 38 -2.47 0.59 7.91
N HIS A 39 -1.61 0.72 6.89
CA HIS A 39 -1.68 1.82 5.93
C HIS A 39 -2.93 1.74 5.06
N LEU A 40 -3.29 0.53 4.59
CA LEU A 40 -4.51 0.31 3.82
C LEU A 40 -5.76 0.64 4.65
N ALA A 41 -5.82 0.17 5.90
CA ALA A 41 -6.93 0.48 6.80
C ALA A 41 -7.05 1.98 7.08
N TRP A 42 -5.92 2.66 7.32
CA TRP A 42 -5.90 4.11 7.53
C TRP A 42 -6.35 4.87 6.28
N MET A 43 -5.89 4.46 5.09
CA MET A 43 -6.31 5.08 3.82
C MET A 43 -7.81 4.91 3.59
N GLN A 44 -8.38 3.76 3.94
CA GLN A 44 -9.80 3.50 3.77
C GLN A 44 -10.68 4.35 4.70
N ASP A 45 -10.26 4.53 5.96
CA ASP A 45 -10.93 5.41 6.93
C ASP A 45 -10.84 6.90 6.53
N ARG A 46 -9.72 7.31 5.93
CA ARG A 46 -9.40 8.71 5.59
C ARG A 46 -9.68 9.07 4.13
N ALA A 47 -10.32 8.18 3.36
CA ALA A 47 -10.62 8.38 1.94
C ALA A 47 -11.73 9.42 1.71
N ALA A 48 -11.47 10.67 2.08
CA ALA A 48 -12.31 11.82 1.74
C ALA A 48 -12.13 12.24 0.26
N SER A 49 -10.99 11.86 -0.35
CA SER A 49 -10.71 12.12 -1.76
C SER A 49 -11.00 10.87 -2.60
N PRO A 50 -11.72 11.00 -3.74
CA PRO A 50 -11.98 9.88 -4.64
C PRO A 50 -10.68 9.26 -5.18
N ARG A 51 -9.62 10.06 -5.35
CA ARG A 51 -8.30 9.56 -5.76
C ARG A 51 -7.67 8.64 -4.72
N LEU A 52 -7.80 8.97 -3.44
CA LEU A 52 -7.28 8.14 -2.35
C LEU A 52 -8.12 6.87 -2.19
N ALA A 53 -9.44 6.96 -2.38
CA ALA A 53 -10.33 5.80 -2.36
C ALA A 53 -9.98 4.78 -3.47
N GLU A 54 -9.82 5.25 -4.71
CA GLU A 54 -9.45 4.41 -5.85
C GLU A 54 -8.06 3.76 -5.64
N ALA A 55 -7.08 4.55 -5.21
CA ALA A 55 -5.75 4.03 -4.90
C ALA A 55 -5.78 2.99 -3.78
N CYS A 56 -6.55 3.23 -2.72
CA CYS A 56 -6.70 2.29 -1.61
C CYS A 56 -7.33 0.97 -2.06
N GLN A 57 -8.36 1.00 -2.91
CA GLN A 57 -8.97 -0.21 -3.47
C GLN A 57 -7.98 -1.01 -4.31
N ARG A 58 -7.28 -0.33 -5.22
CA ARG A 58 -6.30 -0.98 -6.09
C ARG A 58 -5.15 -1.60 -5.29
N LEU A 59 -4.57 -0.85 -4.35
CA LEU A 59 -3.50 -1.34 -3.48
C LEU A 59 -3.98 -2.49 -2.60
N SER A 60 -5.20 -2.44 -2.07
CA SER A 60 -5.76 -3.55 -1.29
C SER A 60 -5.90 -4.83 -2.11
N TYR A 61 -6.28 -4.71 -3.38
CA TYR A 61 -6.35 -5.85 -4.30
C TYR A 61 -4.95 -6.42 -4.59
N GLU A 62 -4.00 -5.57 -4.94
CA GLU A 62 -2.60 -5.96 -5.19
C GLU A 62 -1.99 -6.63 -3.95
N TRP A 63 -2.22 -6.08 -2.75
CA TRP A 63 -1.75 -6.68 -1.49
C TRP A 63 -2.25 -8.10 -1.29
N ARG A 64 -3.54 -8.35 -1.53
CA ARG A 64 -4.13 -9.69 -1.37
C ARG A 64 -3.50 -10.69 -2.33
N ALA A 65 -3.19 -10.28 -3.56
CA ALA A 65 -2.50 -11.14 -4.51
C ALA A 65 -1.07 -11.47 -4.04
N VAL A 66 -0.35 -10.47 -3.54
CA VAL A 66 1.02 -10.64 -3.01
C VAL A 66 1.05 -11.52 -1.76
N ALA A 67 0.17 -11.25 -0.79
CA ALA A 67 0.06 -12.02 0.44
C ALA A 67 -0.38 -13.46 0.18
N ALA A 68 -1.27 -13.71 -0.78
CA ALA A 68 -1.68 -15.05 -1.15
C ALA A 68 -0.57 -15.84 -1.90
N ALA A 69 0.28 -15.14 -2.65
CA ALA A 69 1.43 -15.75 -3.33
C ALA A 69 2.50 -16.21 -2.34
N ASP A 70 2.68 -15.50 -1.23
CA ASP A 70 3.60 -15.85 -0.14
C ASP A 70 3.16 -17.12 0.63
N ILE A 71 1.85 -17.39 0.70
CA ILE A 71 1.28 -18.58 1.35
C ILE A 71 1.40 -19.84 0.47
N ARG A 72 1.67 -19.71 -0.84
CA ARG A 72 1.88 -20.89 -1.70
C ARG A 72 3.26 -21.48 -1.40
N PRO A 73 3.34 -22.72 -0.87
CA PRO A 73 4.61 -23.40 -0.82
C PRO A 73 5.05 -23.61 -2.27
N VAL A 74 6.27 -23.18 -2.57
CA VAL A 74 7.01 -23.62 -3.76
C VAL A 74 7.07 -25.15 -3.66
N LEU A 75 6.16 -25.83 -4.38
CA LEU A 75 6.32 -27.24 -4.72
C LEU A 75 7.43 -27.27 -5.78
N HIS A 76 8.66 -27.49 -5.34
CA HIS A 76 9.79 -27.76 -6.21
C HIS A 76 10.41 -29.10 -5.88
#